data_AF-A0A535Z2F1-F1
#
_entry.id   AF-A0A535Z2F1-F1
#
_cell.length_a   1.000
_cell.length_b   1.000
_cell.length_c   1.000
_cell.angle_alpha   90.00
_cell.angle_beta   90.00
_cell.angle_gamma   90.00
#
_symmetry.space_group_name_H-M   'P 1'
#
loop_
_entity.id
_entity.type
_entity.pdbx_description
1 polymer ?
#
loop_
_entity_poly.entity_id
_entity_poly.type
_entity_poly.pdbx_seq_one_letter_code
_entity_poly.pdbx_strand_id
1 'polypeptide(L)' 'MGGKLHGFWHAFGTHDGYNLWEAPDNVSMAAVAMAISGGGALSSLETTVLLTVEETMDAMRKAKQVRYRPPGA' A
#
# COMPACT_ATOMS: atom_id res chain seq x y z
N MET A 1 -17.29 -2.46 4.53
CA MET A 1 -15.95 -2.91 4.12
C MET A 1 -15.22 -3.29 5.39
N GLY A 2 -14.89 -4.58 5.57
CA GLY A 2 -14.11 -5.00 6.73
C GLY A 2 -12.73 -4.32 6.67
N GLY A 3 -12.12 -4.06 7.82
CA GLY A 3 -10.81 -3.42 7.90
C GLY A 3 -10.61 -2.75 9.25
N LYS A 4 -9.35 -2.56 9.64
CA LYS A 4 -8.96 -2.01 10.93
C LYS A 4 -7.98 -0.86 10.74
N LEU A 5 -8.29 0.27 11.37
CA LEU A 5 -7.34 1.36 11.56
C LEU A 5 -6.46 1.07 12.76
N HIS A 6 -5.17 0.85 12.50
CA HIS A 6 -4.16 0.68 13.55
C HIS A 6 -3.76 2.01 14.16
N GLY A 7 -3.73 3.06 13.35
CA GLY A 7 -3.45 4.39 13.84
C GLY A 7 -3.43 5.43 12.73
N PHE A 8 -3.48 6.68 13.16
CA PHE A 8 -3.39 7.88 12.34
C PHE A 8 -2.44 8.85 13.05
N TRP A 9 -1.47 9.36 12.32
CA TRP A 9 -0.46 10.28 12.83
C TRP A 9 -0.36 11.50 11.94
N HIS A 10 -0.19 12.66 12.56
CA HIS A 10 0.17 13.87 11.85
C HIS A 10 1.69 14.01 11.82
N ALA A 11 2.20 14.54 10.72
CA ALA A 11 3.63 14.72 10.52
C ALA A 11 3.91 16.00 9.73
N PHE A 12 5.11 16.54 9.93
CA PHE A 12 5.65 17.57 9.05
C PHE A 12 6.40 16.89 7.91
N GLY A 13 6.19 17.34 6.67
CA GLY A 13 6.84 16.77 5.50
C GLY A 13 6.00 16.93 4.24
N THR A 14 6.18 16.01 3.29
CA THR A 14 5.43 15.98 2.02
C THR A 14 3.94 15.74 2.23
N HIS A 15 3.59 14.93 3.23
CA HIS A 15 2.21 14.65 3.63
C HIS A 15 2.03 15.01 5.10
N ASP A 16 0.85 15.53 5.43
CA ASP A 16 0.45 15.99 6.76
C ASP A 16 -0.14 14.87 7.63
N GLY A 17 -0.55 13.76 7.02
CA GLY A 17 -1.14 12.60 7.68
C GLY A 17 -0.60 11.27 7.16
N TYR A 18 -0.41 10.34 8.08
CA TYR A 18 -0.07 8.95 7.81
C TYR A 18 -1.04 8.03 8.55
N ASN A 19 -1.61 7.06 7.85
CA ASN A 19 -2.49 6.06 8.44
C ASN A 19 -2.02 4.65 8.15
N LEU A 20 -2.10 3.78 9.16
CA LEU A 20 -1.85 2.36 9.01
C LEU A 20 -3.18 1.62 9.05
N TRP A 21 -3.50 0.95 7.94
CA TRP A 21 -4.77 0.27 7.73
C TRP A 21 -4.53 -1.19 7.37
N GLU A 22 -5.29 -2.09 8.01
CA GLU A 22 -5.40 -3.49 7.61
C GLU A 22 -6.75 -3.67 6.93
N ALA A 23 -6.75 -4.25 5.74
CA ALA A 23 -7.96 -4.54 5.00
C ALA A 23 -7.97 -5.99 4.51
N PRO A 24 -9.16 -6.54 4.21
CA PRO A 24 -9.32 -7.92 3.78
C PRO A 24 -8.54 -8.25 2.52
N ASP A 25 -8.42 -7.29 1.60
CA ASP A 25 -7.75 -7.45 0.31
C ASP A 25 -7.43 -6.07 -0.32
N ASN A 26 -6.62 -6.08 -1.38
CA ASN A 26 -6.18 -4.88 -2.08
C ASN A 26 -7.33 -4.14 -2.81
N VAL A 27 -8.37 -4.85 -3.25
CA VAL A 27 -9.52 -4.25 -3.94
C VAL A 27 -10.35 -3.43 -2.95
N SER A 28 -10.55 -3.97 -1.75
CA SER A 28 -11.20 -3.29 -0.63
C SER A 28 -10.44 -2.01 -0.23
N MET A 29 -9.10 -2.05 -0.16
CA MET A 29 -8.28 -0.85 0.07
C MET A 29 -8.40 0.17 -1.06
N ALA A 30 -8.31 -0.28 -2.31
CA ALA A 30 -8.38 0.61 -3.46
C ALA A 30 -9.74 1.31 -3.53
N ALA A 31 -10.84 0.61 -3.22
CA ALA A 31 -12.17 1.21 -3.15
C ALA A 31 -12.24 2.32 -2.10
N VAL A 32 -11.65 2.13 -0.93
CA VAL A 32 -11.61 3.16 0.13
C VAL A 32 -10.70 4.33 -0.28
N ALA A 33 -9.52 4.06 -0.83
CA ALA A 33 -8.63 5.10 -1.33
C ALA A 33 -9.32 5.95 -2.42
N MET A 34 -10.04 5.34 -3.35
CA MET A 34 -10.82 6.05 -4.37
C MET A 34 -11.97 6.87 -3.77
N ALA A 35 -12.71 6.32 -2.80
CA ALA A 35 -13.80 7.04 -2.13
C ALA A 35 -13.28 8.28 -1.37
N ILE A 36 -12.12 8.16 -0.71
CA ILE A 36 -11.47 9.26 0.00
C ILE A 36 -10.96 10.32 -0.99
N SER A 37 -10.22 9.91 -2.03
CA SER A 37 -9.70 10.82 -3.05
C SER A 37 -10.82 11.54 -3.83
N GLY A 38 -11.95 10.87 -4.05
CA GLY A 38 -13.11 11.45 -4.72
C GLY A 38 -13.86 12.51 -3.91
N GLY A 39 -13.60 12.59 -2.60
CA GLY A 39 -14.25 13.55 -1.70
C GLY A 39 -13.74 14.99 -1.81
N GLY A 40 -12.65 15.24 -2.55
CA GLY A 40 -12.08 16.58 -2.79
C GLY A 40 -11.41 17.24 -1.58
N ALA A 41 -11.46 16.61 -0.41
CA ALA A 41 -10.83 17.11 0.82
C ALA A 41 -9.31 16.88 0.88
N LEU A 42 -8.78 15.95 0.07
CA LEU A 42 -7.35 15.67 -0.01
C LEU A 42 -6.75 16.25 -1.29
N SER A 43 -5.61 16.94 -1.16
CA SER A 43 -4.80 17.43 -2.28
C SER A 43 -3.98 16.32 -2.93
N SER A 44 -3.49 15.36 -2.14
CA SER A 44 -2.78 14.16 -2.60
C SER A 44 -3.06 12.97 -1.67
N LEU A 45 -3.04 11.77 -2.24
CA LEU A 45 -3.14 10.51 -1.49
C LEU A 45 -2.11 9.53 -2.05
N GLU A 46 -1.25 9.01 -1.18
CA GLU A 46 -0.29 7.95 -1.50
C GLU A 46 -0.65 6.71 -0.67
N THR A 47 -0.69 5.54 -1.31
CA THR A 47 -1.01 4.27 -0.65
C THR A 47 0.08 3.26 -0.95
N THR A 48 0.74 2.77 0.10
CA THR A 48 1.76 1.72 0.02
C THR A 48 1.23 0.45 0.64
N VAL A 49 1.21 -0.64 -0.13
CA VAL A 49 0.88 -1.97 0.40
C VAL A 49 2.09 -2.49 1.18
N LEU A 50 1.86 -2.88 2.43
CA LEU A 50 2.87 -3.51 3.27
C LEU A 50 2.79 -5.03 3.09
N LEU A 51 3.95 -5.67 2.96
CA LEU A 51 4.05 -7.13 2.91
C LEU A 51 4.22 -7.68 4.33
N THR A 52 3.56 -8.79 4.60
CA THR A 52 3.85 -9.62 5.77
C THR A 52 5.24 -10.26 5.66
N VAL A 53 5.74 -10.78 6.78
CA VAL A 53 6.99 -11.54 6.80
C VAL A 53 6.87 -12.78 5.93
N GLU A 54 5.75 -13.52 5.98
CA GLU A 54 5.55 -14.71 5.16
C GLU A 54 5.56 -14.39 3.66
N GLU A 55 4.82 -13.36 3.22
CA GLU A 55 4.78 -12.92 1.82
C GLU A 55 6.16 -12.49 1.33
N THR A 56 6.92 -11.79 2.19
CA THR A 56 8.30 -11.39 1.88
C THR A 56 9.20 -12.62 1.68
N MET A 57 9.07 -13.63 2.54
CA MET A 57 9.83 -14.88 2.40
C MET A 57 9.43 -15.66 1.12
N ASP A 58 8.15 -15.69 0.78
CA ASP A 58 7.66 -16.28 -0.47
C ASP A 58 8.17 -15.53 -1.70
N ALA A 59 8.15 -14.19 -1.66
CA ALA A 59 8.70 -13.35 -2.71
C ALA A 59 10.20 -13.64 -2.91
N MET A 60 10.98 -13.76 -1.83
CA MET A 60 12.40 -14.13 -1.92
C MET A 60 12.63 -15.52 -2.52
N ARG A 61 11.77 -16.51 -2.19
CA ARG A 61 11.85 -17.85 -2.80
C ARG A 61 11.59 -17.80 -4.30
N LYS A 62 10.54 -17.08 -4.72
CA LYS A 62 10.18 -16.91 -6.14
C LYS A 62 11.24 -16.12 -6.91
N ALA A 63 11.84 -15.10 -6.30
CA ALA A 63 12.88 -14.28 -6.92
C ALA A 63 14.08 -15.10 -7.43
N LYS A 64 14.42 -16.21 -6.76
CA LYS A 64 15.50 -17.12 -7.22
C LYS A 64 15.24 -17.73 -8.60
N GLN A 65 13.99 -17.79 -9.05
CA GLN A 65 13.59 -18.33 -10.34
C GLN A 65 13.48 -17.26 -11.43
N VAL A 66 13.47 -15.98 -11.05
CA VAL A 66 13.33 -14.86 -11.98
C VAL A 66 14.70 -14.58 -12.61
N ARG A 67 14.84 -14.89 -13.91
CA ARG A 67 15.97 -14.41 -14.72
C ARG A 67 15.61 -13.07 -15.34
N TYR A 68 16.05 -11.98 -14.71
CA TYR A 68 15.91 -10.66 -15.29
C TYR A 68 16.84 -10.53 -16.51
N ARG A 69 16.28 -10.23 -17.68
CA ARG A 69 17.04 -9.81 -18.85
C ARG A 69 16.81 -8.31 -19.04
N PRO A 70 17.86 -7.46 -18.93
CA PRO A 70 17.68 -6.03 -19.13
C PRO A 70 17.20 -5.75 -20.56
N PRO A 71 16.38 -4.71 -20.76
CA PRO A 71 15.99 -4.28 -22.10
C PRO A 71 17.24 -3.94 -22.92
N GLY A 72 17.40 -4.56 -24.10
CA GLY A 72 18.53 -4.33 -25.01
C GLY A 72 19.61 -5.43 -25.08
N ALA A 73 19.45 -6.55 -24.35
CA ALA A 73 20.28 -7.76 -24.46
C ALA A 73 19.63 -8.88 -25.29
#